data_AF-A0AAD7IRV2-F1
#
_entry.id   AF-A0AAD7IRV2-F1
#
_cell.length_a   1.000
_cell.length_b   1.000
_cell.length_c   1.000
_cell.angle_alpha   90.00
_cell.angle_beta   90.00
_cell.angle_gamma   90.00
#
_symmetry.space_group_name_H-M   'P 1'
#
loop_
_entity.id
_entity.type
_entity.pdbx_description
1 polymer ?
#
loop_
_entity_poly.entity_id
_entity_poly.type
_entity_poly.pdbx_seq_one_letter_code
_entity_poly.pdbx_strand_id
1 'polypeptide(L)'
;LRSSSAAFLVSSSPIQSSSEPPRLPPVEISPEKARNIFLLSAEPTTVLEGELQAALRREQDRNRVQMRQLVAMQSALVLNGAYIDLVHGQLEAQEKKTREKKKGGRLVGDGLPRLLTVREFEQQAAEKAEGLKERRANREERSEATKVWKALDDERKEQNKEIKQEWAIRVTEWEAERDLAKQQYRRLGWKKPTL
;
A
#
# COMPACT_ATOMS: atom_id res chain seq x y z
N LEU A 1 13.06 29.98 -10.61
CA LEU A 1 12.50 28.65 -10.91
C LEU A 1 13.56 27.62 -11.32
N ARG A 2 14.58 27.95 -12.13
CA ARG A 2 15.64 26.99 -12.49
C ARG A 2 16.60 26.59 -11.36
N SER A 3 16.66 27.34 -10.25
CA SER A 3 17.52 27.05 -9.10
C SER A 3 16.78 26.55 -7.86
N SER A 4 15.48 26.25 -7.95
CA SER A 4 14.71 25.70 -6.82
C SER A 4 14.62 24.19 -6.90
N SER A 5 14.24 23.53 -5.80
CA SER A 5 13.96 22.09 -5.76
C SER A 5 12.90 21.68 -6.78
N ALA A 6 12.01 22.59 -7.20
CA ALA A 6 10.99 22.37 -8.22
C ALA A 6 11.48 22.53 -9.68
N ALA A 7 12.78 22.69 -9.92
CA ALA A 7 13.33 22.87 -11.27
C ALA A 7 13.00 21.71 -12.23
N PHE A 8 12.78 20.50 -11.69
CA PHE A 8 12.38 19.32 -12.47
C PHE A 8 11.01 19.47 -13.15
N LEU A 9 10.12 20.33 -12.66
CA LEU A 9 8.80 20.56 -13.26
C LEU A 9 8.86 21.37 -14.57
N VAL A 10 9.95 22.12 -14.78
CA VAL A 10 10.15 23.01 -15.95
C VAL A 10 11.28 22.50 -16.84
N SER A 11 11.97 21.44 -16.43
CA SER A 11 13.04 20.79 -17.15
C SER A 11 12.48 19.92 -18.28
N SER A 12 13.03 20.07 -19.48
CA SER A 12 12.76 19.14 -20.61
C SER A 12 13.46 17.78 -20.45
N SER A 13 14.35 17.65 -19.47
CA SER A 13 15.03 16.39 -19.16
C SER A 13 14.14 15.47 -18.32
N PRO A 14 14.17 14.15 -18.55
CA PRO A 14 13.41 13.18 -17.75
C PRO A 14 13.77 13.27 -16.26
N ILE A 15 12.78 13.02 -15.40
CA ILE A 15 12.98 12.90 -13.95
C ILE A 15 14.00 11.77 -13.69
N GLN A 16 15.01 12.08 -12.89
CA GLN A 16 16.07 11.15 -12.49
C GLN A 16 15.83 10.64 -11.08
N SER A 17 16.44 9.51 -10.72
CA SER A 17 16.31 9.01 -9.34
C SER A 17 16.87 9.99 -8.29
N SER A 18 17.80 10.87 -8.70
CA SER A 18 18.43 11.90 -7.86
C SER A 18 17.59 13.18 -7.66
N SER A 19 16.47 13.36 -8.36
CA SER A 19 15.61 14.50 -8.09
C SER A 19 14.83 14.25 -6.80
N GLU A 20 14.91 15.15 -5.83
CA GLU A 20 14.13 15.04 -4.59
C GLU A 20 12.82 15.83 -4.73
N PRO A 21 11.67 15.15 -4.93
CA PRO A 21 10.39 15.84 -4.87
C PRO A 21 10.11 16.31 -3.42
N PRO A 22 9.33 17.39 -3.25
CA PRO A 22 9.01 17.90 -1.92
C PRO A 22 8.25 16.85 -1.12
N ARG A 23 8.81 16.45 0.02
CA ARG A 23 8.13 15.59 1.00
C ARG A 23 7.21 16.46 1.84
N LEU A 24 5.91 16.17 1.80
CA LEU A 24 4.93 16.81 2.66
C LEU A 24 4.68 15.90 3.87
N PRO A 25 5.07 16.31 5.10
CA PRO A 25 4.83 15.50 6.27
C PRO A 25 3.32 15.44 6.55
N PRO A 26 2.76 14.25 6.82
CA PRO A 26 1.38 14.16 7.29
C PRO A 26 1.27 14.85 8.66
N VAL A 27 0.14 15.52 8.89
CA VAL A 27 -0.16 16.15 10.19
C VAL A 27 -1.04 15.21 10.98
N GLU A 28 -0.81 15.06 12.27
CA GLU A 28 -1.66 14.22 13.10
C GLU A 28 -3.10 14.76 13.15
N ILE A 29 -4.03 13.95 12.68
CA ILE A 29 -5.47 14.24 12.76
C ILE A 29 -5.99 13.64 14.06
N SER A 30 -6.46 14.51 14.96
CA SER A 30 -7.11 14.06 16.20
C SER A 30 -8.37 13.23 15.89
N PRO A 31 -8.64 12.16 16.64
CA PRO A 31 -9.84 11.36 16.44
C PRO A 31 -11.11 12.18 16.70
N GLU A 32 -12.17 11.88 15.96
CA GLU A 32 -13.46 12.52 16.15
C GLU A 32 -14.01 12.15 17.53
N LYS A 33 -14.20 13.17 18.40
CA LYS A 33 -14.79 12.99 19.72
C LYS A 33 -16.20 13.54 19.70
N ALA A 34 -17.17 12.68 20.02
CA ALA A 34 -18.54 13.11 20.23
C ALA A 34 -18.63 13.90 21.55
N ARG A 35 -18.54 15.23 21.45
CA ARG A 35 -18.66 16.14 22.59
C ARG A 35 -20.12 16.54 22.79
N ASN A 36 -20.50 16.77 24.04
CA ASN A 36 -21.79 17.35 24.40
C ASN A 36 -23.01 16.55 23.92
N ILE A 37 -22.87 15.22 23.79
CA ILE A 37 -23.95 14.33 23.33
C ILE A 37 -25.20 14.52 24.19
N PHE A 38 -25.01 14.54 25.51
CA PHE A 38 -26.09 14.71 26.48
C PHE A 38 -26.86 16.04 26.27
N LEU A 39 -26.15 17.14 26.04
CA LEU A 39 -26.76 18.46 25.82
C LEU A 39 -27.47 18.57 24.47
N LEU A 40 -27.01 17.82 23.47
CA LEU A 40 -27.65 17.75 22.16
C LEU A 40 -28.88 16.83 22.17
N SER A 41 -28.93 15.86 23.08
CA SER A 41 -30.08 14.94 23.24
C SER A 41 -31.15 15.43 24.20
N ALA A 42 -30.87 16.45 25.01
CA ALA A 42 -31.83 17.05 25.92
C ALA A 42 -32.94 17.79 25.14
N GLU A 43 -34.19 17.64 25.59
CA GLU A 43 -35.31 18.39 25.02
C GLU A 43 -35.15 19.89 25.33
N PRO A 44 -35.17 20.76 24.30
CA PRO A 44 -35.03 22.20 24.51
C PRO A 44 -36.28 22.75 25.19
N THR A 45 -36.08 23.59 26.21
CA THR A 45 -37.19 24.20 26.97
C THR A 45 -37.66 25.49 26.30
N THR A 46 -36.76 26.17 25.58
CA THR A 46 -37.05 27.42 24.87
C THR A 46 -36.83 27.28 23.36
N VAL A 47 -37.50 28.14 22.58
CA VAL A 47 -37.34 28.18 21.12
C VAL A 47 -35.88 28.48 20.72
N LEU A 48 -35.24 29.41 21.44
CA LEU A 48 -33.84 29.78 21.22
C LEU A 48 -32.89 28.59 21.43
N GLU A 49 -33.11 27.79 22.47
CA GLU A 49 -32.33 26.57 22.71
C GLU A 49 -32.45 25.57 21.56
N GLY A 50 -33.66 25.38 21.04
CA GLY A 50 -33.91 24.53 19.87
C GLY A 50 -33.15 25.03 18.64
N GLU A 51 -33.18 26.33 18.37
CA GLU A 51 -32.44 26.93 17.26
C GLU A 51 -30.91 26.80 17.42
N LEU A 52 -30.39 27.02 18.63
CA LEU A 52 -28.98 26.86 18.95
C LEU A 52 -28.51 25.41 18.82
N GLN A 53 -29.30 24.44 19.32
CA GLN A 53 -29.01 23.02 19.14
C GLN A 53 -29.01 22.64 17.65
N ALA A 54 -29.97 23.14 16.86
CA ALA A 54 -30.03 22.89 15.42
C ALA A 54 -28.84 23.50 14.67
N ALA A 55 -28.42 24.72 15.02
CA ALA A 55 -27.23 25.35 14.45
C ALA A 55 -25.95 24.57 14.81
N LEU A 56 -25.81 24.14 16.07
CA LEU A 56 -24.66 23.37 16.52
C LEU A 56 -24.56 22.01 15.81
N ARG A 57 -25.68 21.31 15.61
CA ARG A 57 -25.72 20.06 14.83
C ARG A 57 -25.24 20.28 13.39
N ARG A 58 -25.72 21.34 12.72
CA ARG A 58 -25.29 21.69 11.37
C ARG A 58 -23.79 21.96 11.30
N GLU A 59 -23.23 22.69 12.25
CA GLU A 59 -21.78 22.96 12.31
C GLU A 59 -20.95 21.70 12.63
N GLN A 60 -21.44 20.83 13.53
CA GLN A 60 -20.79 19.54 13.79
C GLN A 60 -20.78 18.65 12.53
N ASP A 61 -21.88 18.58 11.79
CA ASP A 61 -21.96 17.79 10.57
C ASP A 61 -21.08 18.35 9.45
N ARG A 62 -20.98 19.68 9.31
CA ARG A 62 -20.01 20.32 8.40
C ARG A 62 -18.57 19.97 8.77
N ASN A 63 -18.22 20.11 10.04
CA ASN A 63 -16.89 19.76 10.54
C ASN A 63 -16.56 18.28 10.33
N ARG A 64 -17.53 17.38 10.52
CA ARG A 64 -17.38 15.95 10.21
C ARG A 64 -17.03 15.70 8.74
N VAL A 65 -17.74 16.36 7.83
CA VAL A 65 -17.48 16.24 6.39
C VAL A 65 -16.08 16.74 6.06
N GLN A 66 -15.70 17.92 6.54
CA GLN A 66 -14.37 18.49 6.32
C GLN A 66 -13.26 17.59 6.91
N MET A 67 -13.46 17.06 8.10
CA MET A 67 -12.51 16.15 8.74
C MET A 67 -12.31 14.87 7.92
N ARG A 68 -13.39 14.28 7.42
CA ARG A 68 -13.31 13.11 6.53
C ARG A 68 -12.56 13.41 5.24
N GLN A 69 -12.78 14.59 4.65
CA GLN A 69 -12.04 15.04 3.48
C GLN A 69 -10.55 15.22 3.77
N LEU A 70 -10.19 15.81 4.92
CA LEU A 70 -8.80 15.95 5.34
C LEU A 70 -8.12 14.60 5.54
N VAL A 71 -8.79 13.64 6.19
CA VAL A 71 -8.28 12.27 6.34
C VAL A 71 -8.03 11.62 4.98
N ALA A 72 -8.96 11.76 4.03
CA ALA A 72 -8.81 11.23 2.68
C ALA A 72 -7.65 11.90 1.92
N MET A 73 -7.47 13.21 2.07
CA MET A 73 -6.36 13.94 1.46
C MET A 73 -5.02 13.50 2.03
N GLN A 74 -4.92 13.35 3.36
CA GLN A 74 -3.69 12.89 4.00
C GLN A 74 -3.36 11.43 3.66
N SER A 75 -4.36 10.55 3.61
CA SER A 75 -4.12 9.16 3.20
C SER A 75 -3.61 9.09 1.76
N ALA A 76 -4.17 9.90 0.85
CA ALA A 76 -3.67 10.02 -0.51
C ALA A 76 -2.23 10.57 -0.56
N LEU A 77 -1.88 11.56 0.27
CA LEU A 77 -0.51 12.08 0.36
C LEU A 77 0.49 11.01 0.81
N VAL A 78 0.15 10.23 1.83
CA VAL A 78 0.99 9.13 2.33
C VAL A 78 1.19 8.06 1.25
N LEU A 79 0.11 7.65 0.58
CA LEU A 79 0.17 6.67 -0.51
C LEU A 79 1.00 7.18 -1.69
N ASN A 80 0.83 8.45 -2.07
CA ASN A 80 1.62 9.08 -3.12
C ASN A 80 3.10 9.13 -2.74
N GLY A 81 3.44 9.45 -1.49
CA GLY A 81 4.82 9.42 -1.00
C GLY A 81 5.45 8.04 -1.14
N ALA A 82 4.74 6.99 -0.71
CA ALA A 82 5.20 5.61 -0.85
C ALA A 82 5.35 5.18 -2.32
N TYR A 83 4.42 5.59 -3.19
CA TYR A 83 4.49 5.34 -4.62
C TYR A 83 5.69 6.03 -5.27
N ILE A 84 5.94 7.29 -4.93
CA ILE A 84 7.10 8.05 -5.39
C ILE A 84 8.39 7.34 -4.97
N ASP A 85 8.52 6.95 -3.70
CA ASP A 85 9.70 6.21 -3.22
C ASP A 85 9.93 4.90 -4.01
N LEU A 86 8.85 4.16 -4.32
CA LEU A 86 8.91 2.96 -5.16
C LEU A 86 9.42 3.27 -6.57
N VAL A 87 8.84 4.27 -7.24
CA VAL A 87 9.21 4.68 -8.60
C VAL A 87 10.66 5.15 -8.64
N HIS A 88 11.10 5.92 -7.65
CA HIS A 88 12.50 6.36 -7.52
C HIS A 88 13.45 5.17 -7.38
N GLY A 89 13.11 4.16 -6.58
CA GLY A 89 13.90 2.93 -6.48
C GLY A 89 13.97 2.15 -7.79
N GLN A 90 12.88 2.11 -8.55
CA GLN A 90 12.87 1.48 -9.88
C GLN A 90 13.73 2.26 -10.89
N LEU A 91 13.63 3.59 -10.90
CA LEU A 91 14.46 4.46 -11.72
C LEU A 91 15.93 4.30 -11.37
N GLU A 92 16.27 4.29 -10.08
CA GLU A 92 17.65 4.08 -9.62
C GLU A 92 18.19 2.72 -10.11
N ALA A 93 17.40 1.66 -9.98
CA ALA A 93 17.79 0.33 -10.47
C ALA A 93 17.96 0.30 -12.00
N GLN A 94 17.11 1.01 -12.74
CA GLN A 94 17.20 1.12 -14.21
C GLN A 94 18.42 1.94 -14.63
N GLU A 95 18.69 3.06 -13.96
CA GLU A 95 19.87 3.89 -14.18
C GLU A 95 21.15 3.12 -13.86
N LYS A 96 21.19 2.37 -12.75
CA LYS A 96 22.30 1.46 -12.43
C LYS A 96 22.48 0.39 -13.50
N LYS A 97 21.42 -0.31 -13.88
CA LYS A 97 21.47 -1.34 -14.95
C LYS A 97 21.93 -0.78 -16.28
N THR A 98 21.50 0.42 -16.67
CA THR A 98 21.95 1.03 -17.93
C THR A 98 23.41 1.46 -17.86
N ARG A 99 23.87 1.99 -16.71
CA ARG A 99 25.30 2.26 -16.46
C ARG A 99 26.14 0.99 -16.45
N GLU A 100 25.65 -0.09 -15.84
CA GLU A 100 26.32 -1.39 -15.76
C GLU A 100 26.32 -2.14 -17.09
N LYS A 101 25.23 -2.12 -17.87
CA LYS A 101 25.19 -2.72 -19.22
C LYS A 101 26.22 -2.10 -20.16
N LYS A 102 26.49 -0.79 -20.02
CA LYS A 102 27.60 -0.14 -20.72
C LYS A 102 28.97 -0.72 -20.33
N LYS A 103 29.11 -1.30 -19.12
CA LYS A 103 30.32 -1.98 -18.63
C LYS A 103 30.32 -3.49 -18.88
N GLY A 104 29.14 -4.12 -18.97
CA GLY A 104 28.94 -5.58 -18.90
C GLY A 104 29.33 -6.40 -20.14
N GLY A 105 29.80 -5.76 -21.21
CA GLY A 105 30.26 -6.46 -22.42
C GLY A 105 31.75 -6.81 -22.42
N ARG A 106 32.53 -6.38 -21.42
CA ARG A 106 34.00 -6.43 -21.51
C ARG A 106 34.63 -7.11 -20.31
N LEU A 107 35.69 -7.87 -20.59
CA LEU A 107 36.51 -8.53 -19.58
C LEU A 107 37.17 -7.49 -18.64
N VAL A 108 37.49 -6.32 -19.19
CA VAL A 108 37.94 -5.13 -18.47
C VAL A 108 36.81 -4.09 -18.47
N GLY A 109 36.34 -3.68 -17.29
CA GLY A 109 35.16 -2.81 -17.11
C GLY A 109 35.27 -1.39 -17.71
N ASP A 110 36.46 -1.02 -18.19
CA ASP A 110 36.82 0.34 -18.62
C ASP A 110 36.51 0.61 -20.10
N GLY A 111 36.22 -0.43 -20.88
CA GLY A 111 35.91 -0.24 -22.28
C GLY A 111 37.11 -0.08 -23.23
N LEU A 112 38.33 -0.14 -22.71
CA LEU A 112 39.54 -0.02 -23.52
C LEU A 112 40.08 -1.41 -23.89
N PRO A 113 40.57 -1.61 -25.12
CA PRO A 113 41.32 -2.82 -25.43
C PRO A 113 42.60 -2.83 -24.60
N ARG A 114 42.74 -3.84 -23.74
CA ARG A 114 43.98 -4.14 -23.01
C ARG A 114 44.45 -5.52 -23.40
N LEU A 115 45.75 -5.66 -23.64
CA LEU A 115 46.40 -6.96 -23.66
C LEU A 115 46.47 -7.43 -22.20
N LEU A 116 45.62 -8.38 -21.82
CA LEU A 116 45.75 -9.03 -20.51
C LEU A 116 46.86 -10.06 -20.61
N THR A 117 47.73 -10.10 -19.60
CA THR A 117 48.65 -11.21 -19.45
C THR A 117 47.88 -12.47 -19.03
N VAL A 118 48.41 -13.66 -19.38
CA VAL A 118 47.72 -14.96 -19.14
C VAL A 118 47.23 -15.10 -17.69
N ARG A 119 48.05 -14.67 -16.72
CA ARG A 119 47.73 -14.72 -15.30
C ARG A 119 46.56 -13.81 -14.89
N GLU A 120 46.46 -12.62 -15.45
CA GLU A 120 45.38 -11.66 -15.16
C GLU A 120 44.05 -12.13 -15.75
N PHE A 121 44.11 -12.78 -16.93
CA PHE A 121 42.96 -13.40 -17.56
C PHE A 121 42.40 -14.55 -16.71
N GLU A 122 43.27 -15.45 -16.24
CA GLU A 122 42.89 -16.59 -15.39
C GLU A 122 42.24 -16.13 -14.08
N GLN A 123 42.80 -15.11 -13.44
CA GLN A 123 42.25 -14.57 -12.19
C GLN A 123 40.85 -13.96 -12.38
N GLN A 124 40.64 -13.16 -13.42
CA GLN A 124 39.32 -12.57 -13.71
C GLN A 124 38.30 -13.61 -14.18
N ALA A 125 38.73 -14.65 -14.88
CA ALA A 125 37.87 -15.77 -15.27
C ALA A 125 37.41 -16.57 -14.04
N ALA A 126 38.30 -16.80 -13.08
CA ALA A 126 37.98 -17.47 -11.81
C ALA A 126 36.97 -16.64 -10.98
N GLU A 127 37.19 -15.33 -10.82
CA GLU A 127 36.26 -14.45 -10.10
C GLU A 127 34.85 -14.43 -10.74
N LYS A 128 34.77 -14.39 -12.07
CA LYS A 128 33.48 -14.47 -12.78
C LYS A 128 32.81 -15.84 -12.61
N ALA A 129 33.59 -16.92 -12.60
CA ALA A 129 33.06 -18.26 -12.39
C ALA A 129 32.48 -18.43 -10.97
N GLU A 130 33.17 -17.93 -9.94
CA GLU A 130 32.66 -17.93 -8.57
C GLU A 130 31.40 -17.07 -8.41
N GLY A 131 31.39 -15.84 -8.96
CA GLY A 131 30.19 -15.00 -8.93
C GLY A 131 28.98 -15.60 -9.67
N LEU A 132 29.21 -16.44 -10.68
CA LEU A 132 28.14 -17.20 -11.35
C LEU A 132 27.63 -18.36 -10.46
N LYS A 133 28.49 -19.02 -9.70
CA LYS A 133 28.09 -20.08 -8.75
C LYS A 133 27.24 -19.50 -7.62
N GLU A 134 27.66 -18.40 -7.01
CA GLU A 134 26.88 -17.70 -5.97
C GLU A 134 25.50 -17.26 -6.47
N ARG A 135 25.43 -16.72 -7.69
CA ARG A 135 24.15 -16.34 -8.31
C ARG A 135 23.23 -17.53 -8.58
N ARG A 136 23.78 -18.69 -8.92
CA ARG A 136 23.01 -19.93 -9.10
C ARG A 136 22.47 -20.44 -7.77
N ALA A 137 23.33 -20.52 -6.75
CA ALA A 137 22.92 -20.93 -5.40
C ALA A 137 21.81 -20.03 -4.84
N ASN A 138 21.97 -18.71 -4.92
CA ASN A 138 20.95 -17.74 -4.48
C ASN A 138 19.64 -17.85 -5.29
N ARG A 139 19.71 -18.24 -6.56
CA ARG A 139 18.52 -18.44 -7.39
C ARG A 139 17.79 -19.72 -6.98
N GLU A 140 18.52 -20.78 -6.67
CA GLU A 140 17.98 -22.06 -6.22
C GLU A 140 17.27 -21.89 -4.88
N GLU A 141 17.92 -21.26 -3.89
CA GLU A 141 17.34 -20.97 -2.57
C GLU A 141 16.04 -20.15 -2.70
N ARG A 142 16.06 -19.07 -3.49
CA ARG A 142 14.85 -18.27 -3.76
C ARG A 142 13.75 -19.08 -4.44
N SER A 143 14.12 -19.99 -5.33
CA SER A 143 13.15 -20.82 -6.03
C SER A 143 12.49 -21.81 -5.08
N GLU A 144 13.22 -22.36 -4.12
CA GLU A 144 12.71 -23.26 -3.09
C GLU A 144 11.78 -22.53 -2.13
N ALA A 145 12.20 -21.37 -1.62
CA ALA A 145 11.37 -20.52 -0.77
C ALA A 145 10.06 -20.12 -1.49
N THR A 146 10.12 -19.83 -2.79
CA THR A 146 8.93 -19.51 -3.59
C THR A 146 7.99 -20.71 -3.75
N LYS A 147 8.52 -21.94 -3.88
CA LYS A 147 7.69 -23.15 -3.97
C LYS A 147 6.96 -23.42 -2.66
N VAL A 148 7.67 -23.31 -1.52
CA VAL A 148 7.08 -23.47 -0.19
C VAL A 148 5.97 -22.44 0.04
N TRP A 149 6.24 -21.17 -0.28
CA TRP A 149 5.25 -20.10 -0.14
C TRP A 149 4.01 -20.35 -1.00
N LYS A 150 4.17 -20.80 -2.26
CA LYS A 150 3.04 -21.12 -3.14
C LYS A 150 2.18 -22.27 -2.59
N ALA A 151 2.81 -23.33 -2.08
CA ALA A 151 2.09 -24.45 -1.50
C ALA A 151 1.24 -24.03 -0.30
N LEU A 152 1.81 -23.23 0.61
CA LEU A 152 1.08 -22.68 1.76
C LEU A 152 -0.03 -21.71 1.35
N ASP A 153 0.20 -20.88 0.33
CA ASP A 153 -0.81 -19.95 -0.17
C ASP A 153 -1.99 -20.68 -0.81
N ASP A 154 -1.74 -21.77 -1.53
CA ASP A 154 -2.78 -22.58 -2.13
C ASP A 154 -3.58 -23.35 -1.07
N GLU A 155 -2.93 -23.90 -0.04
CA GLU A 155 -3.62 -24.51 1.12
C GLU A 155 -4.52 -23.50 1.84
N ARG A 156 -4.01 -22.28 2.10
CA ARG A 156 -4.80 -21.19 2.69
C ARG A 156 -6.00 -20.82 1.83
N LYS A 157 -5.87 -20.83 0.50
CA LYS A 157 -6.99 -20.54 -0.42
C LYS A 157 -8.06 -21.62 -0.36
N GLU A 158 -7.68 -22.89 -0.29
CA GLU A 158 -8.65 -23.99 -0.14
C GLU A 158 -9.40 -23.90 1.19
N GLN A 159 -8.71 -23.69 2.31
CA GLN A 159 -9.35 -23.47 3.61
C GLN A 159 -10.32 -22.28 3.58
N ASN A 160 -9.93 -21.17 2.96
CA ASN A 160 -10.80 -20.00 2.81
C ASN A 160 -12.02 -20.28 1.91
N LYS A 161 -11.92 -21.19 0.93
CA LYS A 161 -13.08 -21.60 0.13
C LYS A 161 -14.05 -22.41 0.99
N GLU A 162 -13.56 -23.35 1.79
CA GLU A 162 -14.38 -24.16 2.70
C GLU A 162 -15.11 -23.26 3.72
N ILE A 163 -14.40 -22.34 4.38
CA ILE A 163 -14.99 -21.37 5.31
C ILE A 163 -16.08 -20.55 4.63
N LYS A 164 -15.86 -20.11 3.37
CA LYS A 164 -16.87 -19.36 2.61
C LYS A 164 -18.08 -20.21 2.25
N GLN A 165 -17.90 -21.50 1.95
CA GLN A 165 -18.99 -22.43 1.68
C GLN A 165 -19.82 -22.67 2.93
N GLU A 166 -19.19 -22.95 4.07
CA GLU A 166 -19.89 -23.10 5.35
C GLU A 166 -20.65 -21.83 5.75
N TRP A 167 -20.02 -20.66 5.59
CA TRP A 167 -20.67 -19.39 5.82
C TRP A 167 -21.87 -19.19 4.89
N ALA A 168 -21.75 -19.53 3.60
CA ALA A 168 -22.86 -19.44 2.65
C ALA A 168 -24.03 -20.33 3.07
N ILE A 169 -23.76 -21.57 3.49
CA ILE A 169 -24.79 -22.50 4.00
C ILE A 169 -25.47 -21.88 5.24
N ARG A 170 -24.71 -21.43 6.23
CA ARG A 170 -25.27 -20.80 7.44
C ARG A 170 -26.10 -19.55 7.12
N VAL A 171 -25.68 -18.76 6.13
CA VAL A 171 -26.44 -17.60 5.67
C VAL A 171 -27.75 -18.04 5.03
N THR A 172 -27.75 -19.07 4.19
CA THR A 172 -28.99 -19.58 3.58
C THR A 172 -29.97 -20.11 4.63
N GLU A 173 -29.49 -20.85 5.63
CA GLU A 173 -30.32 -21.32 6.76
C GLU A 173 -30.90 -20.14 7.55
N TRP A 174 -30.07 -19.13 7.84
CA TRP A 174 -30.51 -17.93 8.52
C TRP A 174 -31.54 -17.13 7.70
N GLU A 175 -31.38 -17.05 6.38
CA GLU A 175 -32.34 -16.36 5.50
C GLU A 175 -33.69 -17.10 5.45
N ALA A 176 -33.67 -18.42 5.37
CA ALA A 176 -34.88 -19.25 5.42
C ALA A 176 -35.65 -19.06 6.75
N GLU A 177 -34.95 -19.13 7.89
CA GLU A 177 -35.57 -18.92 9.21
C GLU A 177 -36.05 -17.47 9.36
N ARG A 178 -35.28 -16.50 8.85
CA ARG A 178 -35.69 -15.08 8.82
C ARG A 178 -37.01 -14.90 8.12
N ASP A 179 -37.18 -15.51 6.96
CA ASP A 179 -38.37 -15.34 6.15
C ASP A 179 -39.57 -16.10 6.75
N LEU A 180 -39.34 -17.27 7.37
CA LEU A 180 -40.36 -17.99 8.12
C LEU A 180 -40.84 -17.21 9.35
N ALA A 181 -39.94 -16.63 10.14
CA ALA A 181 -40.34 -15.83 11.30
C ALA A 181 -41.08 -14.54 10.91
N LYS A 182 -40.76 -13.95 9.75
CA LYS A 182 -41.55 -12.83 9.20
C LYS A 182 -42.97 -13.26 8.88
N GLN A 183 -43.16 -14.43 8.25
CA GLN A 183 -44.50 -14.98 7.96
C GLN A 183 -45.29 -15.25 9.24
N GLN A 184 -44.61 -15.72 10.29
CA GLN A 184 -45.22 -16.04 11.58
C GLN A 184 -45.29 -14.85 12.56
N TYR A 185 -44.89 -13.64 12.14
CA TYR A 185 -44.79 -12.44 12.98
C TYR A 185 -43.98 -12.66 14.28
N ARG A 186 -42.98 -13.53 14.23
CA ARG A 186 -42.06 -13.86 15.34
C ARG A 186 -40.74 -13.11 15.18
N ARG A 187 -40.06 -12.82 16.29
CA ARG A 187 -38.68 -12.29 16.29
C ARG A 187 -37.65 -13.42 16.16
N LEU A 188 -36.64 -13.24 15.31
CA LEU A 188 -35.50 -14.16 15.23
C LEU A 188 -34.65 -14.09 16.50
N GLY A 189 -34.36 -15.24 17.10
CA GLY A 189 -33.51 -15.36 18.29
C GLY A 189 -32.01 -15.35 18.01
N TRP A 190 -31.60 -15.47 16.74
CA TRP A 190 -30.20 -15.56 16.33
C TRP A 190 -29.81 -14.54 15.24
N LYS A 191 -28.57 -14.07 15.30
CA LYS A 191 -28.01 -13.01 14.44
C LYS A 191 -27.49 -13.59 13.12
N LYS A 192 -27.42 -12.75 12.08
CA LYS A 192 -26.86 -13.13 10.78
C LYS A 192 -25.39 -13.58 10.94
N PRO A 193 -24.99 -14.72 10.35
CA PRO A 193 -23.61 -15.18 10.39
C PRO A 193 -22.64 -14.17 9.74
N THR A 194 -21.50 -13.92 10.40
CA THR A 194 -20.41 -13.08 9.87
C THR A 194 -19.21 -13.94 9.49
N LEU A 195 -18.50 -13.53 8.43
CA LEU A 195 -17.22 -14.08 7.99
C LEU A 195 -16.06 -13.47 8.76
#